data_AF-A0AA40CRJ5-F1
#
_entry.id   AF-A0AA40CRJ5-F1
#
_cell.length_a   1.000
_cell.length_b   1.000
_cell.length_c   1.000
_cell.angle_alpha   90.00
_cell.angle_beta   90.00
_cell.angle_gamma   90.00
#
_symmetry.space_group_name_H-M   'P 1'
#
loop_
_entity.id
_entity.type
_entity.pdbx_description
1 polymer ?
#
loop_
_entity_poly.entity_id
_entity_poly.type
_entity_poly.pdbx_seq_one_letter_code
_entity_poly.pdbx_strand_id
1 'polypeptide(L)'
;PKAKPFACPYWKREPRKHRACFKYELKRVKDVKQHLMRRHSIPALSCQRCFEVFDTRANYHNHVMGDERCVARPELATDVIFPDQDERLREKSKPGQSGAEQWFAIWDILFPGQPRPSSPFMDFEQSQEFCEWVEFCQQRGPAIVAEEIEALFTDDSARTEI
;
A
#
# COMPACT_ATOMS: atom_id res chain seq x y z
N PRO A 1 -22.59 -11.54 1.81
CA PRO A 1 -21.55 -10.73 1.13
C PRO A 1 -20.40 -10.39 2.08
N LYS A 2 -19.15 -10.72 1.72
CA LYS A 2 -17.97 -10.33 2.53
C LYS A 2 -17.73 -8.82 2.37
N ALA A 3 -17.54 -8.10 3.48
CA ALA A 3 -17.27 -6.67 3.44
C ALA A 3 -15.92 -6.37 2.74
N LYS A 4 -15.90 -5.33 1.89
CA LYS A 4 -14.68 -4.88 1.19
C LYS A 4 -13.64 -4.40 2.21
N PRO A 5 -12.37 -4.83 2.13
CA PRO A 5 -11.35 -4.37 3.06
C PRO A 5 -10.99 -2.89 2.82
N PHE A 6 -10.52 -2.22 3.88
CA PHE A 6 -9.94 -0.89 3.78
C PHE A 6 -8.65 -0.91 2.96
N ALA A 7 -8.37 0.19 2.28
CA ALA A 7 -7.11 0.37 1.57
C ALA A 7 -6.04 0.94 2.49
N CYS A 8 -4.77 0.69 2.14
CA CYS A 8 -3.68 1.50 2.67
C CYS A 8 -3.82 2.94 2.13
N PRO A 9 -3.77 3.99 2.98
CA PRO A 9 -3.82 5.38 2.53
C PRO A 9 -2.73 5.75 1.51
N TYR A 10 -1.49 5.28 1.70
CA TYR A 10 -0.39 5.54 0.76
C TYR A 10 -0.61 4.85 -0.59
N TRP A 11 -1.14 3.63 -0.60
CA TRP A 11 -1.59 2.97 -1.83
C TRP A 11 -2.72 3.76 -2.50
N LYS A 12 -3.69 4.27 -1.73
CA LYS A 12 -4.78 5.07 -2.30
C LYS A 12 -4.32 6.36 -2.93
N ARG A 13 -3.32 7.01 -2.35
CA ARG A 13 -2.76 8.26 -2.88
C ARG A 13 -1.90 8.00 -4.11
N GLU A 14 -1.05 6.98 -4.06
CA GLU A 14 -0.08 6.71 -5.12
C GLU A 14 0.17 5.20 -5.29
N PRO A 15 -0.71 4.50 -6.04
CA PRO A 15 -0.67 3.04 -6.17
C PRO A 15 0.68 2.54 -6.73
N ARG A 16 1.20 3.23 -7.76
CA ARG A 16 2.44 2.81 -8.44
C ARG A 16 3.65 2.72 -7.50
N LYS A 17 3.72 3.60 -6.50
CA LYS A 17 4.81 3.65 -5.52
C LYS A 17 4.63 2.67 -4.37
N HIS A 18 3.38 2.41 -3.99
CA HIS A 18 3.05 1.62 -2.79
C HIS A 18 2.46 0.24 -3.12
N ARG A 19 2.83 -0.37 -4.26
CA ARG A 19 2.34 -1.69 -4.72
C ARG A 19 2.42 -2.78 -3.67
N ALA A 20 3.49 -2.78 -2.88
CA ALA A 20 3.67 -3.75 -1.80
C ALA A 20 2.58 -3.67 -0.72
N CYS A 21 1.80 -2.58 -0.65
CA CYS A 21 0.68 -2.42 0.29
C CYS A 21 -0.62 -3.08 -0.20
N PHE A 22 -0.72 -3.41 -1.49
CA PHE A 22 -1.94 -4.00 -2.07
C PHE A 22 -2.31 -5.35 -1.45
N LYS A 23 -1.30 -6.18 -1.14
CA LYS A 23 -1.50 -7.53 -0.58
C LYS A 23 -2.08 -7.58 0.84
N TYR A 24 -2.24 -6.45 1.53
CA TYR A 24 -2.71 -6.43 2.92
C TYR A 24 -4.24 -6.36 3.00
N GLU A 25 -4.85 -7.36 3.65
CA GLU A 25 -6.29 -7.38 3.94
C GLU A 25 -6.63 -6.58 5.21
N LEU A 26 -6.82 -5.28 5.08
CA LEU A 26 -7.10 -4.40 6.23
C LEU A 26 -8.61 -4.40 6.55
N LYS A 27 -9.07 -5.38 7.34
CA LYS A 27 -10.51 -5.59 7.63
C LYS A 27 -11.09 -4.55 8.58
N ARG A 28 -10.28 -4.01 9.49
CA ARG A 28 -10.70 -3.01 10.49
C ARG A 28 -9.72 -1.84 10.47
N VAL A 29 -10.18 -0.67 10.93
CA VAL A 29 -9.35 0.54 11.06
C VAL A 29 -8.09 0.30 11.91
N LYS A 30 -8.17 -0.52 12.96
CA LYS A 30 -6.99 -0.89 13.75
C LYS A 30 -5.96 -1.70 12.97
N ASP A 31 -6.40 -2.47 11.99
CA ASP A 31 -5.51 -3.22 11.10
C ASP A 31 -4.81 -2.23 10.14
N VAL A 32 -5.51 -1.18 9.69
CA VAL A 32 -4.92 -0.06 8.93
C VAL A 32 -3.85 0.66 9.76
N LYS A 33 -4.17 1.06 10.99
CA LYS A 33 -3.19 1.69 11.89
C LYS A 33 -1.97 0.81 12.09
N GLN A 34 -2.15 -0.48 12.41
CA GLN A 34 -1.03 -1.40 12.57
C GLN A 34 -0.16 -1.53 11.31
N HIS A 35 -0.78 -1.59 10.13
CA HIS A 35 -0.07 -1.62 8.86
C HIS A 35 0.77 -0.34 8.66
N LEU A 36 0.18 0.82 8.90
CA LEU A 36 0.86 2.11 8.82
C LEU A 36 2.12 2.14 9.71
N MET A 37 1.97 1.75 10.98
CA MET A 37 3.08 1.70 11.93
C MET A 37 4.23 0.79 11.51
N ARG A 38 3.94 -0.29 10.77
CA ARG A 38 4.94 -1.29 10.38
C ARG A 38 5.60 -1.02 9.03
N ARG A 39 4.94 -0.27 8.15
CA ARG A 39 5.36 -0.13 6.74
C ARG A 39 5.70 1.29 6.34
N HIS A 40 5.18 2.28 7.07
CA HIS A 40 5.29 3.70 6.72
C HIS A 40 5.88 4.55 7.85
N SER A 41 5.94 4.05 9.09
CA SER A 41 6.60 4.79 10.17
C SER A 41 8.12 4.77 10.05
N ILE A 42 8.71 5.92 10.33
CA ILE A 42 10.15 6.15 10.38
C ILE A 42 10.74 5.39 11.58
N PRO A 43 11.89 4.69 11.43
CA PRO A 43 12.59 4.09 12.56
C PRO A 43 12.94 5.11 13.65
N ALA A 44 12.81 4.75 14.92
CA ALA A 44 13.03 5.67 16.05
C ALA A 44 14.45 6.27 16.10
N LEU A 45 15.44 5.57 15.56
CA LEU A 45 16.82 6.02 15.44
C LEU A 45 17.10 6.48 14.01
N SER A 46 16.35 7.46 13.52
CA SER A 46 16.62 8.02 12.20
C SER A 46 16.41 9.52 12.15
N CYS A 47 17.19 10.16 11.30
CA CYS A 47 17.19 11.62 11.17
C CYS A 47 16.01 12.08 10.32
N GLN A 48 15.18 12.99 10.83
CA GLN A 48 14.03 13.52 10.08
C GLN A 48 14.42 14.48 8.93
N ARG A 49 15.71 14.86 8.84
CA ARG A 49 16.22 15.74 7.77
C ARG A 49 16.74 14.93 6.59
N CYS A 50 17.63 13.96 6.84
CA CYS A 50 18.27 13.16 5.79
C CYS A 50 17.71 11.74 5.66
N PHE A 51 16.82 11.30 6.57
CA PHE A 51 16.22 9.97 6.65
C PHE A 51 17.22 8.82 6.84
N GLU A 52 18.43 9.13 7.27
CA GLU A 52 19.43 8.12 7.61
C GLU A 52 19.04 7.40 8.90
N VAL A 53 19.16 6.07 8.87
CA VAL A 53 18.83 5.18 9.99
C VAL A 53 20.13 4.77 10.68
N PHE A 54 20.11 4.78 12.00
CA PHE A 54 21.26 4.51 12.85
C PHE A 54 21.00 3.28 13.72
N ASP A 55 22.02 2.45 13.89
CA ASP A 55 21.91 1.22 14.69
C ASP A 55 21.94 1.49 16.20
N THR A 56 22.53 2.62 16.61
CA THR A 56 22.72 2.97 18.02
C THR A 56 22.24 4.38 18.32
N ARG A 57 21.77 4.58 19.57
CA ARG A 57 21.36 5.90 20.07
C ARG A 57 22.51 6.90 20.07
N ALA A 58 23.74 6.44 20.31
CA ALA A 58 24.94 7.26 20.31
C ALA A 58 25.24 7.82 18.90
N ASN A 59 25.18 6.97 17.86
CA ASN A 59 25.42 7.42 16.48
C ASN A 59 24.35 8.41 16.03
N TYR A 60 23.08 8.12 16.33
CA TYR A 60 21.98 9.05 16.07
C TYR A 60 22.19 10.40 16.78
N HIS A 61 22.54 10.37 18.06
CA HIS A 61 22.78 11.59 18.83
C HIS A 61 23.95 12.41 18.27
N ASN A 62 25.08 11.76 17.95
CA ASN A 62 26.25 12.42 17.37
C ASN A 62 25.93 13.04 16.00
N HIS A 63 25.11 12.38 15.19
CA HIS A 63 24.65 12.94 13.92
C HIS A 63 23.78 14.19 14.11
N VAL A 64 22.81 14.14 15.03
CA VAL A 64 21.85 15.24 15.24
C VAL A 64 22.50 16.44 15.96
N MET A 65 23.44 16.18 16.86
CA MET A 65 24.10 17.20 17.69
C MET A 65 25.46 17.66 17.15
N GLY A 66 25.97 17.02 16.09
CA GLY A 66 27.24 17.41 15.48
C GLY A 66 27.18 18.80 14.84
N ASP A 67 28.34 19.46 14.76
CA ASP A 67 28.45 20.81 14.18
C ASP A 67 28.08 20.84 12.68
N GLU A 68 28.37 19.74 11.97
CA GLU A 68 28.03 19.59 10.56
C GLU A 68 26.55 19.25 10.36
N ARG A 69 25.84 20.09 9.61
CA ARG A 69 24.45 19.81 9.24
C ARG A 69 24.39 18.79 8.12
N CYS A 70 23.60 17.74 8.32
CA CYS A 70 23.29 16.80 7.25
C CYS A 70 22.47 17.45 6.10
N VAL A 71 22.58 16.86 4.91
CA VAL A 71 21.86 17.27 3.71
C VAL A 71 20.41 16.79 3.80
N ALA A 72 19.46 17.73 3.67
CA ALA A 72 18.03 17.41 3.72
C ALA A 72 17.60 16.63 2.46
N ARG A 73 16.70 15.65 2.64
CA ARG A 73 16.13 14.83 1.57
C ARG A 73 14.60 14.93 1.56
N PRO A 74 14.03 16.09 1.18
CA PRO A 74 12.59 16.34 1.25
C PRO A 74 11.76 15.38 0.38
N GLU A 75 12.35 14.79 -0.66
CA GLU A 75 11.70 13.79 -1.51
C GLU A 75 11.25 12.53 -0.74
N LEU A 76 12.01 12.14 0.29
CA LEU A 76 11.71 10.98 1.14
C LEU A 76 10.64 11.28 2.20
N ALA A 77 10.41 12.57 2.50
CA ALA A 77 9.41 13.00 3.49
C ALA A 77 7.97 12.64 3.09
N THR A 78 7.73 12.38 1.80
CA THR A 78 6.38 12.14 1.28
C THR A 78 5.83 10.76 1.62
N ASP A 79 6.68 9.77 1.92
CA ASP A 79 6.28 8.36 2.08
C ASP A 79 6.33 7.85 3.52
N VAL A 80 6.48 8.79 4.45
CA VAL A 80 6.85 8.45 5.82
C VAL A 80 5.91 9.10 6.80
N ILE A 81 5.67 8.41 7.91
CA ILE A 81 4.89 8.93 9.04
C ILE A 81 5.88 9.54 10.02
N PHE A 82 5.74 10.84 10.23
CA PHE A 82 6.52 11.57 11.22
C PHE A 82 6.01 11.30 12.65
N PRO A 83 6.83 11.51 13.69
CA PRO A 83 6.44 11.19 15.06
C PRO A 83 5.16 11.89 15.54
N ASP A 84 4.90 13.12 15.12
CA ASP A 84 3.67 13.86 15.43
C ASP A 84 2.43 13.23 14.78
N GLN A 85 2.56 12.74 13.53
CA GLN A 85 1.51 11.98 12.87
C GLN A 85 1.30 10.62 13.55
N ASP A 86 2.39 9.95 13.95
CA ASP A 86 2.36 8.66 14.66
C ASP A 86 1.58 8.78 15.98
N GLU A 87 1.85 9.83 16.76
CA GLU A 87 1.13 10.14 18.00
C GLU A 87 -0.36 10.35 17.75
N ARG A 88 -0.72 11.19 16.78
CA ARG A 88 -2.13 11.43 16.40
C ARG A 88 -2.83 10.17 15.89
N LEU A 89 -2.12 9.29 15.18
CA LEU A 89 -2.66 8.00 14.74
C LEU A 89 -2.91 7.03 15.90
N ARG A 90 -2.17 7.13 17.00
CA ARG A 90 -2.36 6.30 18.20
C ARG A 90 -3.55 6.72 19.05
N GLU A 91 -4.04 7.95 18.89
CA GLU A 91 -5.22 8.43 19.58
C GLU A 91 -6.44 7.51 19.32
N LYS A 92 -7.29 7.38 20.35
CA LYS A 92 -8.52 6.62 20.24
C LYS A 92 -9.47 7.32 19.27
N SER A 93 -10.09 6.54 18.39
CA SER A 93 -11.15 7.04 17.51
C SER A 93 -12.29 7.63 18.34
N LYS A 94 -12.96 8.66 17.81
CA LYS A 94 -14.09 9.28 18.49
C LYS A 94 -15.26 8.28 18.58
N PRO A 95 -16.01 8.25 19.69
CA PRO A 95 -17.20 7.41 19.79
C PRO A 95 -18.19 7.71 18.66
N GLY A 96 -18.89 6.67 18.17
CA GLY A 96 -19.95 6.83 17.16
C GLY A 96 -19.47 6.95 15.71
N GLN A 97 -18.16 7.02 15.43
CA GLN A 97 -17.66 7.06 14.05
C GLN A 97 -17.71 5.68 13.38
N SER A 98 -18.24 5.63 12.17
CA SER A 98 -18.12 4.49 11.27
C SER A 98 -16.67 4.20 10.91
N GLY A 99 -16.38 2.97 10.46
CA GLY A 99 -15.03 2.61 10.03
C GLY A 99 -14.51 3.47 8.86
N ALA A 100 -15.40 3.91 7.96
CA ALA A 100 -15.07 4.81 6.86
C ALA A 100 -14.66 6.21 7.37
N GLU A 101 -15.41 6.79 8.30
CA GLU A 101 -15.08 8.09 8.89
C GLU A 101 -13.76 8.04 9.65
N GLN A 102 -13.49 6.97 10.39
CA GLN A 102 -12.22 6.78 11.07
C GLN A 102 -11.05 6.61 10.07
N TRP A 103 -11.29 5.95 8.93
CA TRP A 103 -10.29 5.85 7.86
C TRP A 103 -10.01 7.21 7.23
N PHE A 104 -11.03 8.04 6.99
CA PHE A 104 -10.84 9.40 6.49
C PHE A 104 -10.12 10.30 7.51
N ALA A 105 -10.35 10.12 8.81
CA ALA A 105 -9.57 10.81 9.82
C ALA A 105 -8.08 10.43 9.75
N ILE A 106 -7.75 9.16 9.48
CA ILE A 106 -6.36 8.73 9.20
C ILE A 106 -5.81 9.44 7.96
N TRP A 107 -6.59 9.52 6.88
CA TRP A 107 -6.20 10.22 5.66
C TRP A 107 -5.80 11.68 5.94
N ASP A 108 -6.63 12.41 6.69
CA ASP A 108 -6.37 13.83 6.99
C ASP A 108 -5.14 14.04 7.88
N ILE A 109 -4.81 13.06 8.74
CA ILE A 109 -3.57 13.08 9.53
C ILE A 109 -2.35 12.89 8.62
N LEU A 110 -2.42 11.92 7.72
CA LEU A 110 -1.31 11.54 6.85
C LEU A 110 -1.05 12.57 5.74
N PHE A 111 -2.11 13.11 5.14
CA PHE A 111 -2.06 13.93 3.94
C PHE A 111 -2.81 15.26 4.14
N PRO A 112 -2.34 16.12 5.07
CA PRO A 112 -3.01 17.38 5.35
C PRO A 112 -3.12 18.23 4.08
N GLY A 113 -4.32 18.76 3.82
CA GLY A 113 -4.62 19.58 2.64
C GLY A 113 -4.86 18.81 1.34
N GLN A 114 -4.71 17.48 1.32
CA GLN A 114 -5.05 16.69 0.13
C GLN A 114 -6.54 16.32 0.11
N PRO A 115 -7.19 16.33 -1.07
CA PRO A 115 -8.56 15.86 -1.20
C PRO A 115 -8.66 14.40 -0.80
N ARG A 116 -9.72 14.05 -0.07
CA ARG A 116 -10.01 12.66 0.29
C ARG A 116 -10.39 11.88 -0.97
N PRO A 117 -10.02 10.59 -1.07
CA PRO A 117 -10.51 9.74 -2.13
C PRO A 117 -12.02 9.51 -1.97
N SER A 118 -12.68 9.12 -3.05
CA SER A 118 -14.13 8.81 -3.06
C SER A 118 -14.51 7.64 -2.15
N SER A 119 -13.57 6.75 -1.85
CA SER A 119 -13.78 5.54 -1.07
C SER A 119 -12.57 5.17 -0.21
N PRO A 120 -12.76 4.71 1.04
CA PRO A 120 -11.69 4.24 1.92
C PRO A 120 -11.30 2.78 1.63
N PHE A 121 -12.02 2.09 0.75
CA PHE A 121 -11.87 0.65 0.52
C PHE A 121 -10.94 0.34 -0.64
N MET A 122 -10.36 -0.86 -0.65
CA MET A 122 -9.51 -1.35 -1.74
C MET A 122 -10.25 -1.32 -3.08
N ASP A 123 -9.59 -0.90 -4.14
CA ASP A 123 -10.14 -1.01 -5.51
C ASP A 123 -9.41 -2.15 -6.21
N PHE A 124 -9.99 -3.35 -6.14
CA PHE A 124 -9.41 -4.53 -6.76
C PHE A 124 -9.30 -4.40 -8.28
N GLU A 125 -10.21 -3.66 -8.90
CA GLU A 125 -10.21 -3.33 -10.33
C GLU A 125 -9.08 -2.37 -10.74
N GLN A 126 -8.41 -1.72 -9.78
CA GLN A 126 -7.30 -0.81 -10.03
C GLN A 126 -5.94 -1.39 -9.60
N SER A 127 -5.88 -2.68 -9.24
CA SER A 127 -4.59 -3.28 -8.92
C SER A 127 -3.77 -3.43 -10.19
N GLN A 128 -2.49 -3.06 -10.13
CA GLN A 128 -1.62 -3.20 -11.29
C GLN A 128 -1.47 -4.66 -11.71
N GLU A 129 -1.42 -5.59 -10.76
CA GLU A 129 -1.38 -7.02 -11.03
C GLU A 129 -2.64 -7.47 -11.77
N PHE A 130 -3.81 -6.92 -11.42
CA PHE A 130 -5.06 -7.19 -12.10
C PHE A 130 -5.09 -6.54 -13.49
N CYS A 131 -4.60 -5.31 -13.65
CA CYS A 131 -4.49 -4.67 -14.96
C CYS A 131 -3.51 -5.43 -15.88
N GLU A 132 -2.32 -5.79 -15.38
CA GLU A 132 -1.31 -6.58 -16.11
C GLU A 132 -1.86 -7.97 -16.45
N TRP A 133 -2.58 -8.60 -15.54
CA TRP A 133 -3.25 -9.88 -15.80
C TRP A 133 -4.37 -9.74 -16.85
N VAL A 134 -5.20 -8.69 -16.76
CA VAL A 134 -6.23 -8.40 -17.76
C VAL A 134 -5.60 -8.15 -19.12
N GLU A 135 -4.54 -7.34 -19.20
CA GLU A 135 -3.78 -7.09 -20.43
C GLU A 135 -3.20 -8.39 -21.00
N PHE A 136 -2.58 -9.22 -20.15
CA PHE A 136 -2.09 -10.54 -20.54
C PHE A 136 -3.22 -11.43 -21.11
N CYS A 137 -4.35 -11.51 -20.41
CA CYS A 137 -5.51 -12.30 -20.86
C CYS A 137 -6.08 -11.76 -22.17
N GLN A 138 -6.10 -10.45 -22.38
CA GLN A 138 -6.58 -9.85 -23.63
C GLN A 138 -5.61 -10.11 -24.80
N GLN A 139 -4.30 -10.02 -24.56
CA GLN A 139 -3.29 -10.18 -25.61
C GLN A 139 -3.03 -11.64 -25.97
N ARG A 140 -2.97 -12.54 -24.97
CA ARG A 140 -2.54 -13.93 -25.16
C ARG A 140 -3.65 -14.96 -24.90
N GLY A 141 -4.71 -14.59 -24.19
CA GLY A 141 -5.79 -15.50 -23.84
C GLY A 141 -6.46 -16.16 -25.04
N PRO A 142 -6.84 -15.43 -26.11
CA PRO A 142 -7.48 -16.04 -27.28
C PRO A 142 -6.64 -17.10 -27.98
N ALA A 143 -5.32 -16.86 -28.10
CA ALA A 143 -4.39 -17.80 -28.73
C ALA A 143 -4.24 -19.07 -27.88
N ILE A 144 -4.05 -18.92 -26.56
CA ILE A 144 -3.94 -20.06 -25.63
C ILE A 144 -5.21 -20.92 -25.65
N VAL A 145 -6.39 -20.29 -25.67
CA VAL A 145 -7.66 -21.02 -25.73
C VAL A 145 -7.83 -21.72 -27.07
N ALA A 146 -7.45 -21.09 -28.18
CA ALA A 146 -7.53 -21.71 -29.50
C ALA A 146 -6.61 -22.92 -29.64
N GLU A 147 -5.35 -22.81 -29.18
CA GLU A 147 -4.38 -23.92 -29.18
C GLU A 147 -4.90 -25.12 -28.37
N GLU A 148 -5.50 -24.88 -27.21
CA GLU A 148 -6.01 -25.96 -26.37
C GLU A 148 -7.29 -26.58 -26.94
N ILE A 149 -8.17 -25.79 -27.55
CA ILE A 149 -9.34 -26.29 -28.27
C ILE A 149 -8.91 -27.17 -29.45
N GLU A 150 -7.91 -26.73 -30.24
CA GLU A 150 -7.37 -27.51 -31.35
C GLU A 150 -6.75 -28.82 -30.86
N ALA A 151 -5.97 -28.80 -29.77
CA ALA A 151 -5.40 -29.99 -29.17
C ALA A 151 -6.46 -31.02 -28.75
N LEU A 152 -7.57 -30.55 -28.16
CA LEU A 152 -8.70 -31.40 -27.77
C LEU A 152 -9.43 -32.03 -28.96
N PHE A 153 -9.52 -31.33 -30.09
CA PHE A 153 -10.12 -31.88 -31.31
C PHE A 153 -9.19 -32.81 -32.09
N THR A 154 -7.87 -32.65 -31.97
CA THR A 154 -6.92 -33.60 -32.55
C THR A 154 -6.88 -34.94 -31.80
N ASP A 155 -7.09 -34.95 -30.48
CA ASP A 155 -7.08 -36.17 -29.67
C ASP A 155 -8.34 -37.05 -29.91
N ASP A 156 -9.49 -36.44 -30.23
CA ASP A 156 -10.73 -37.17 -30.50
C ASP A 156 -10.74 -37.85 -31.89
N SER A 157 -9.97 -37.32 -32.84
CA SER A 157 -9.79 -37.94 -34.17
C SER A 157 -9.03 -39.27 -34.13
N ALA A 158 -8.23 -39.52 -33.08
CA ALA A 158 -7.48 -40.76 -32.89
C ALA A 158 -8.32 -41.91 -32.27
N ARG A 159 -9.57 -41.65 -31.87
CA ARG A 159 -10.47 -42.65 -31.26
C ARG A 159 -11.54 -43.22 -32.18
N THR A 160 -11.62 -42.77 -33.43
CA THR A 160 -12.73 -43.13 -34.34
C THR A 160 -12.33 -44.02 -35.52
N GLU A 161 -11.24 -44.79 -35.41
CA GLU A 161 -10.94 -45.89 -36.33
C GLU A 161 -11.02 -47.23 -35.56
N ILE A 162 -12.19 -47.86 -35.57
CA ILE A 162 -12.42 -49.29 -35.26
C ILE A 162 -12.81 -49.98 -36.56
#